data_AF-A0A924CXI2-F1
#
_entry.id   AF-A0A924CXI2-F1
#
_cell.length_a   1.000
_cell.length_b   1.000
_cell.length_c   1.000
_cell.angle_alpha   90.00
_cell.angle_beta   90.00
_cell.angle_gamma   90.00
#
_symmetry.space_group_name_H-M   'P 1'
#
loop_
_entity.id
_entity.type
_entity.pdbx_description
1 polymer ?
#
loop_
_entity_poly.entity_id
_entity_poly.type
_entity_poly.pdbx_seq_one_letter_code
_entity_poly.pdbx_strand_id
1 'polypeptide(L)'
;FGVNLASFPAGTERPATSLAAAGLPVPGPIDLLARLMPAFAEYRGLWTTQGFEPIRARWLAHAAGVGDRIAARLGDETIEGRFEGLEADGALALRTDDGAIRPVHAGEVFAL
;
A
#
# COMPACT_ATOMS: atom_id res chain seq x y z
N PHE A 1 6.61 11.59 -1.83
CA PHE A 1 6.82 10.57 -0.77
C PHE A 1 6.94 11.27 0.56
N GLY A 2 6.31 10.74 1.61
CA GLY A 2 6.57 11.13 3.00
C GLY A 2 6.97 9.89 3.79
N VAL A 3 8.06 9.99 4.56
CA VAL A 3 8.55 8.89 5.41
C VAL A 3 8.85 9.46 6.79
N ASN A 4 8.26 8.87 7.83
CA ASN A 4 8.51 9.23 9.22
C ASN A 4 9.85 8.63 9.67
N LEU A 5 10.87 9.48 9.91
CA LEU A 5 12.22 9.02 10.29
C LEU A 5 12.41 9.00 11.80
N ALA A 6 12.54 10.17 12.41
CA ALA A 6 12.78 10.30 13.86
C ALA A 6 11.49 10.23 14.67
N SER A 7 10.40 10.77 14.15
CA SER A 7 9.12 10.87 14.86
C SER A 7 7.95 10.69 13.88
N PHE A 8 6.76 10.54 14.46
CA PHE A 8 5.49 10.42 13.75
C PHE A 8 4.41 11.16 14.54
N PRO A 9 3.32 11.62 13.90
CA PRO A 9 2.22 12.28 14.60
C PRO A 9 1.44 11.31 15.47
N ALA A 10 1.04 11.75 16.67
CA ALA A 10 0.11 11.03 17.53
C ALA A 10 -1.34 11.43 17.23
N GLY A 11 -2.30 10.59 17.65
CA GLY A 11 -3.73 10.90 17.53
C GLY A 11 -4.24 10.93 16.09
N THR A 12 -3.51 10.34 15.14
CA THR A 12 -3.97 10.17 13.77
C THR A 12 -5.04 9.10 13.69
N GLU A 13 -5.98 9.26 12.75
CA GLU A 13 -7.05 8.28 12.50
C GLU A 13 -6.51 6.86 12.25
N ARG A 14 -5.36 6.77 11.57
CA ARG A 14 -4.60 5.53 11.42
C ARG A 14 -3.34 5.59 12.28
N PRO A 15 -3.01 4.54 13.05
CA PRO A 15 -1.75 4.48 13.78
C PRO A 15 -0.57 4.69 12.83
N ALA A 16 0.28 5.66 13.16
CA ALA A 16 1.53 5.91 12.45
C ALA A 16 2.71 5.40 13.28
N THR A 17 3.84 5.17 12.62
CA THR A 17 5.12 4.86 13.26
C THR A 17 6.26 5.62 12.56
N SER A 18 7.47 5.54 13.10
CA SER A 18 8.71 6.05 12.52
C SER A 18 9.81 4.99 12.54
N LEU A 19 10.89 5.18 11.78
CA LEU A 19 12.07 4.29 11.86
C LEU A 19 12.61 4.19 13.29
N ALA A 20 12.69 5.32 14.00
CA ALA A 20 13.12 5.34 15.39
C ALA A 20 12.22 4.48 16.31
N ALA A 21 10.90 4.60 16.16
CA ALA A 21 9.94 3.85 16.96
C ALA A 21 9.93 2.35 16.62
N ALA A 22 10.31 1.98 15.40
CA ALA A 22 10.56 0.61 14.99
C ALA A 22 11.92 0.05 15.47
N GLY A 23 12.71 0.83 16.22
CA GLY A 23 14.04 0.42 16.69
C GLY A 23 15.13 0.41 15.62
N LEU A 24 14.91 1.10 14.50
CA LEU A 24 15.84 1.15 13.37
C LEU A 24 16.72 2.41 13.42
N PRO A 25 17.92 2.35 12.81
CA PRO A 25 18.75 3.55 12.62
C PRO A 25 17.99 4.64 11.87
N VAL A 26 18.15 5.88 12.31
CA VAL A 26 17.51 7.06 11.70
C VAL A 26 18.51 7.75 10.76
N PRO A 27 18.40 7.57 9.43
CA PRO A 27 19.28 8.25 8.48
C PRO A 27 18.97 9.75 8.41
N GLY A 28 19.93 10.54 7.91
CA GLY A 28 19.64 11.89 7.46
C GLY A 28 18.62 11.87 6.31
N PRO A 29 17.73 12.88 6.17
CA PRO A 29 16.74 12.91 5.09
C PRO A 29 17.35 12.79 3.68
N ILE A 30 18.53 13.38 3.47
CA ILE A 30 19.26 13.31 2.20
C ILE A 30 19.82 11.90 1.96
N ASP A 31 20.31 11.22 2.99
CA ASP A 31 20.80 9.85 2.87
C ASP A 31 19.68 8.87 2.53
N LEU A 32 18.49 9.06 3.12
CA LEU A 32 17.30 8.31 2.74
C LEU A 32 16.93 8.60 1.27
N LEU A 33 16.89 9.86 0.87
CA LEU A 33 16.52 10.24 -0.49
C LEU A 33 17.49 9.63 -1.52
N ALA A 34 18.79 9.62 -1.22
CA ALA A 34 19.81 9.01 -2.06
C ALA A 34 19.60 7.49 -2.26
N ARG A 35 18.94 6.81 -1.31
CA ARG A 35 18.55 5.39 -1.43
C ARG A 35 17.18 5.19 -2.08
N LEU A 36 16.23 6.09 -1.81
CA LEU A 36 14.87 5.99 -2.34
C LEU A 36 14.81 6.29 -3.84
N MET A 37 15.58 7.27 -4.31
CA MET A 37 15.53 7.71 -5.72
C MET A 37 15.93 6.61 -6.71
N PRO A 38 17.05 5.87 -6.52
CA PRO A 38 17.41 4.78 -7.42
C PRO A 38 16.39 3.64 -7.42
N ALA A 39 15.87 3.28 -6.24
CA ALA A 39 14.83 2.25 -6.13
C ALA A 39 13.56 2.65 -6.91
N PHE A 40 13.12 3.91 -6.76
CA PHE A 40 11.99 4.41 -7.55
C PHE A 40 12.28 4.40 -9.06
N ALA A 41 13.47 4.82 -9.48
CA ALA A 41 13.88 4.80 -10.87
C ALA A 41 13.87 3.37 -11.47
N GLU A 42 14.30 2.37 -10.69
CA GLU A 42 14.23 0.96 -11.06
C GLU A 42 12.79 0.52 -11.34
N TYR A 43 11.86 0.77 -10.41
CA TYR A 43 10.45 0.40 -10.59
C TYR A 43 9.79 1.15 -11.75
N ARG A 44 10.12 2.44 -11.94
CA ARG A 44 9.63 3.20 -13.08
C ARG A 44 10.15 2.63 -14.41
N GLY A 45 11.43 2.24 -14.46
CA GLY A 45 12.03 1.60 -15.63
C GLY A 45 11.40 0.25 -15.93
N LEU A 46 11.18 -0.56 -14.89
CA LEU A 46 10.46 -1.84 -14.99
C LEU A 46 9.05 -1.66 -15.55
N TRP A 47 8.30 -0.68 -15.02
CA TRP A 47 6.96 -0.39 -15.52
C TRP A 47 6.95 -0.01 -17.01
N THR A 48 7.89 0.85 -17.40
CA THR A 48 7.98 1.37 -18.77
C THR A 48 8.37 0.28 -19.77
N THR A 49 9.16 -0.70 -19.35
CA THR A 49 9.72 -1.75 -20.24
C THR A 49 8.94 -3.05 -20.23
N GLN A 50 8.29 -3.40 -19.11
CA GLN A 50 7.64 -4.70 -18.90
C GLN A 50 6.17 -4.58 -18.46
N GLY A 51 5.64 -3.36 -18.34
CA GLY A 51 4.28 -3.14 -17.86
C GLY A 51 4.16 -3.34 -16.34
N PHE A 52 2.91 -3.44 -15.86
CA PHE A 52 2.60 -3.43 -14.44
C PHE A 52 2.78 -4.78 -13.73
N GLU A 53 2.64 -5.90 -14.45
CA GLU A 53 2.59 -7.23 -13.83
C GLU A 53 3.82 -7.55 -12.93
N PRO A 54 5.07 -7.23 -13.32
CA PRO A 54 6.23 -7.46 -12.45
C PRO A 54 6.22 -6.60 -11.17
N ILE A 55 5.53 -5.47 -11.18
CA ILE A 55 5.34 -4.59 -10.02
C ILE A 55 4.22 -5.15 -9.15
N ARG A 56 3.10 -5.54 -9.77
CA ARG A 56 1.97 -6.19 -9.10
C ARG A 56 2.42 -7.42 -8.31
N ALA A 57 3.20 -8.31 -8.91
CA ALA A 57 3.71 -9.50 -8.25
C ALA A 57 4.58 -9.17 -7.02
N ARG A 58 5.49 -8.20 -7.15
CA ARG A 58 6.34 -7.75 -6.02
C ARG A 58 5.52 -7.07 -4.93
N TRP A 59 4.55 -6.24 -5.30
CA TRP A 59 3.68 -5.58 -4.35
C TRP A 59 2.85 -6.60 -3.56
N LEU A 60 2.25 -7.59 -4.23
CA LEU A 60 1.47 -8.65 -3.59
C LEU A 60 2.31 -9.52 -2.64
N ALA A 61 3.58 -9.76 -2.95
CA ALA A 61 4.48 -10.48 -2.05
C ALA A 61 4.77 -9.74 -0.74
N HIS A 62 4.55 -8.42 -0.69
CA HIS A 62 4.73 -7.58 0.49
C HIS A 62 3.43 -7.00 1.05
N ALA A 63 2.28 -7.31 0.42
CA ALA A 63 1.01 -6.75 0.80
C ALA A 63 0.55 -7.32 2.14
N ALA A 64 0.21 -6.44 3.07
CA ALA A 64 -0.45 -6.82 4.31
C ALA A 64 -1.93 -7.10 4.06
N GLY A 65 -2.49 -8.09 4.76
CA GLY A 65 -3.93 -8.35 4.78
C GLY A 65 -4.50 -9.05 3.54
N VAL A 66 -3.68 -9.57 2.62
CA VAL A 66 -4.20 -10.39 1.52
C VAL A 66 -4.85 -11.64 2.11
N GLY A 67 -6.11 -11.85 1.78
CA GLY A 67 -6.96 -12.89 2.34
C GLY A 67 -7.74 -12.45 3.56
N ASP A 68 -7.49 -11.29 4.16
CA ASP A 68 -8.23 -10.79 5.32
C ASP A 68 -9.49 -10.01 4.91
N ARG A 69 -10.41 -9.83 5.86
CA ARG A 69 -11.59 -8.98 5.67
C ARG A 69 -11.20 -7.52 5.88
N ILE A 70 -11.63 -6.66 4.97
CA ILE A 70 -11.38 -5.22 5.00
C ILE A 70 -12.65 -4.44 4.72
N ALA A 71 -12.67 -3.17 5.09
CA ALA A 71 -13.62 -2.18 4.61
C ALA A 71 -12.92 -1.21 3.65
N ALA A 72 -13.50 -1.00 2.47
CA ALA A 72 -13.09 -0.01 1.49
C ALA A 72 -14.13 1.11 1.43
N ARG A 73 -13.73 2.34 1.76
CA ARG A 73 -14.57 3.55 1.67
C ARG A 73 -14.30 4.30 0.37
N LEU A 74 -15.34 4.44 -0.45
CA LEU A 74 -15.35 5.05 -1.78
C LEU A 74 -16.27 6.28 -1.78
N GLY A 75 -15.77 7.42 -1.29
CA GLY A 75 -16.62 8.59 -1.08
C GLY A 75 -17.72 8.28 -0.06
N ASP A 76 -18.98 8.27 -0.50
CA ASP A 76 -20.15 8.03 0.35
C ASP A 76 -20.51 6.54 0.52
N GLU A 77 -19.81 5.65 -0.20
CA GLU A 77 -20.02 4.19 -0.10
C GLU A 77 -18.96 3.56 0.80
N THR A 78 -19.34 2.60 1.64
CA THR A 78 -18.40 1.68 2.30
C THR A 78 -18.76 0.26 1.93
N ILE A 79 -17.78 -0.50 1.45
CA ILE A 79 -17.94 -1.88 1.00
C ILE A 79 -17.03 -2.74 1.85
N GLU A 80 -17.56 -3.84 2.35
CA GLU A 80 -16.78 -4.81 3.12
C GLU A 80 -16.66 -6.12 2.35
N GLY A 81 -15.53 -6.80 2.54
CA GLY A 81 -15.26 -8.06 1.87
C GLY A 81 -13.86 -8.56 2.13
N ARG A 82 -13.50 -9.65 1.48
CA ARG A 82 -12.15 -10.22 1.54
C ARG A 82 -11.24 -9.57 0.50
N PHE A 83 -10.09 -9.08 0.93
CA PHE A 83 -9.06 -8.58 0.02
C PHE A 83 -8.36 -9.73 -0.69
N GLU A 84 -8.61 -9.95 -1.98
CA GLU A 84 -8.02 -11.06 -2.74
C GLU A 84 -6.70 -10.69 -3.45
N GLY A 85 -6.27 -9.43 -3.32
CA GLY A 85 -5.10 -8.89 -3.99
C GLY A 85 -5.47 -7.79 -4.99
N LEU A 86 -4.59 -7.54 -5.95
CA LEU A 86 -4.80 -6.54 -6.99
C LEU A 86 -5.18 -7.23 -8.30
N GLU A 87 -6.01 -6.60 -9.11
CA GLU A 87 -6.25 -6.99 -10.51
C GLU A 87 -5.11 -6.51 -11.43
N ALA A 88 -5.14 -6.94 -12.69
CA ALA A 88 -4.08 -6.64 -13.66
C ALA A 88 -3.99 -5.14 -14.03
N ASP A 89 -5.05 -4.36 -13.76
CA ASP A 89 -5.09 -2.92 -13.93
C ASP A 89 -4.72 -2.14 -12.65
N GLY A 90 -4.44 -2.85 -11.55
CA GLY A 90 -4.08 -2.28 -10.25
C GLY A 90 -5.26 -2.04 -9.30
N ALA A 91 -6.50 -2.36 -9.67
CA ALA A 91 -7.64 -2.29 -8.75
C ALA A 91 -7.48 -3.29 -7.60
N LEU A 92 -7.89 -2.94 -6.39
CA LEU A 92 -8.05 -3.90 -5.31
C LEU A 92 -9.25 -4.82 -5.61
N ALA A 93 -9.03 -6.13 -5.62
CA ALA A 93 -10.07 -7.13 -5.78
C ALA A 93 -10.72 -7.43 -4.41
N LEU A 94 -11.94 -6.94 -4.19
CA LEU A 94 -12.69 -7.15 -2.97
C LEU A 94 -13.79 -8.19 -3.20
N ARG A 95 -13.68 -9.37 -2.60
CA ARG A 95 -14.77 -10.34 -2.63
C ARG A 95 -15.81 -10.01 -1.56
N THR A 96 -16.99 -9.58 -1.99
CA THR A 96 -18.13 -9.28 -1.11
C THR A 96 -18.80 -10.56 -0.58
N ASP A 97 -19.64 -10.41 0.43
CA ASP A 97 -20.29 -11.54 1.12
C ASP A 97 -21.28 -12.31 0.22
N ASP A 98 -21.75 -11.69 -0.87
CA ASP A 98 -22.55 -12.33 -1.92
C ASP A 98 -21.69 -13.12 -2.94
N GLY A 99 -20.36 -13.13 -2.75
CA GLY A 99 -19.40 -13.85 -3.56
C GLY A 99 -18.91 -13.10 -4.81
N ALA A 100 -19.45 -11.92 -5.12
CA ALA A 100 -18.98 -11.10 -6.23
C ALA A 100 -17.58 -10.52 -5.94
N ILE A 101 -16.78 -10.30 -6.99
CA ILE A 101 -15.54 -9.52 -6.89
C ILE A 101 -15.84 -8.10 -7.36
N ARG A 102 -15.64 -7.13 -6.47
CA ARG A 102 -15.75 -5.71 -6.79
C ARG A 102 -14.34 -5.10 -6.93
N PRO A 103 -13.97 -4.57 -8.10
CA PRO A 103 -12.72 -3.85 -8.26
C PRO A 103 -12.81 -2.47 -7.60
N VAL A 104 -11.81 -2.11 -6.81
CA VAL A 104 -11.68 -0.81 -6.14
C VAL A 104 -10.41 -0.12 -6.65
N HIS A 105 -10.57 0.89 -7.52
CA HIS A 105 -9.43 1.60 -8.11
C HIS A 105 -8.77 2.63 -7.17
N ALA A 106 -9.55 3.25 -6.29
CA ALA A 106 -9.07 4.23 -5.33
C ALA A 106 -10.06 4.36 -4.18
N GLY A 107 -9.56 4.55 -2.97
CA GLY A 107 -10.37 4.69 -1.77
C GLY A 107 -9.54 4.54 -0.51
N GLU A 108 -10.22 4.58 0.63
CA GLU A 108 -9.61 4.35 1.92
C GLU A 108 -9.86 2.91 2.38
N VAL A 109 -8.80 2.19 2.76
CA VAL A 109 -8.88 0.80 3.20
C VAL A 109 -8.63 0.70 4.71
N PHE A 110 -9.46 -0.08 5.39
CA PHE A 110 -9.40 -0.35 6.81
C PHE A 110 -9.40 -1.86 7.04
N ALA A 111 -8.50 -2.35 7.90
CA ALA A 111 -8.61 -3.70 8.42
C ALA A 111 -9.80 -3.80 9.37
N LEU A 112 -10.48 -4.96 9.38
CA LEU A 112 -11.62 -5.25 10.25
C LEU A 112 -11.25 -6.28 11.33
#